data_AF-D4HVV4-F1
#
_entry.id   AF-D4HVV4-F1
#
_cell.length_a   1.000
_cell.length_b   1.000
_cell.length_c   1.000
_cell.angle_alpha   90.00
_cell.angle_beta   90.00
_cell.angle_gamma   90.00
#
_symmetry.space_group_name_H-M   'P 1'
#
loop_
_entity.id
_entity.type
_entity.pdbx_description
1 polymer ?
#
loop_
_entity_poly.entity_id
_entity_poly.type
_entity_poly.pdbx_seq_one_letter_code
_entity_poly.pdbx_strand_id
1 'polypeptide(L)'
;MRLIVKKVFLSVLLMVGFSSSLQAAWPPETGSKVPGNALEYPTKLAAVDTSLEKMLNRGATVISSSIGQNGPVVTLHDKNRYLVCLLRGAGTAADQNVATSKCYALN
;
A
#
# COMPACT_ATOMS: atom_id res chain seq x y z
N MET A 1 0.64 23.66 69.65
CA MET A 1 -0.08 23.23 68.43
C MET A 1 0.57 23.93 67.25
N ARG A 2 1.29 23.19 66.39
CA ARG A 2 2.32 23.72 65.48
C ARG A 2 1.73 24.27 64.18
N LEU A 3 2.10 25.52 63.89
CA LEU A 3 2.21 26.23 62.62
C LEU A 3 1.59 25.59 61.36
N ILE A 4 0.55 26.28 60.88
CA ILE A 4 0.19 26.50 59.48
C ILE A 4 1.46 26.83 58.67
N VAL A 5 1.46 26.47 57.38
CA VAL A 5 2.53 26.63 56.37
C VAL A 5 3.42 25.41 56.22
N LYS A 6 3.03 24.49 55.31
CA LYS A 6 3.91 23.94 54.25
C LYS A 6 3.19 22.88 53.41
N LYS A 7 3.27 23.08 52.08
CA LYS A 7 3.06 22.11 50.99
C LYS A 7 1.67 22.05 50.33
N VAL A 8 1.12 23.21 49.99
CA VAL A 8 0.32 23.36 48.76
C VAL A 8 1.28 23.77 47.64
N PHE A 9 2.18 22.87 47.24
CA PHE A 9 3.12 23.11 46.12
C PHE A 9 3.66 21.74 45.69
N LEU A 10 2.93 21.08 44.78
CA LEU A 10 3.43 20.20 43.70
C LEU A 10 2.25 19.37 43.13
N SER A 11 1.38 19.99 42.34
CA SER A 11 0.49 19.24 41.45
C SER A 11 0.43 19.85 40.05
N VAL A 12 1.45 20.61 39.67
CA VAL A 12 1.58 21.19 38.32
C VAL A 12 2.86 20.65 37.70
N LEU A 13 2.90 19.36 37.37
CA LEU A 13 3.91 18.82 36.46
C LEU A 13 3.54 17.39 36.00
N LEU A 14 2.60 17.25 35.07
CA LEU A 14 2.62 16.18 34.04
C LEU A 14 1.46 16.33 33.04
N MET A 15 1.33 17.49 32.40
CA MET A 15 0.65 17.57 31.09
C MET A 15 1.75 17.53 30.03
N VAL A 16 2.45 16.38 29.93
CA VAL A 16 3.30 16.12 28.76
C VAL A 16 2.33 15.84 27.62
N GLY A 17 2.01 16.88 26.86
CA GLY A 17 1.24 16.76 25.64
C GLY A 17 1.96 15.80 24.70
N PHE A 18 1.41 14.61 24.53
CA PHE A 18 1.75 13.75 23.40
C PHE A 18 1.27 14.49 22.14
N SER A 19 2.16 15.27 21.52
CA SER A 19 1.98 15.70 20.14
C SER A 19 2.16 14.45 19.27
N SER A 20 1.09 13.67 19.12
CA SER A 20 0.98 12.68 18.06
C SER A 20 1.07 13.45 16.75
N SER A 21 2.26 13.53 16.17
CA SER A 21 2.42 13.97 14.79
C SER A 21 1.64 12.95 13.95
N LEU A 22 0.41 13.31 13.56
CA LEU A 22 -0.30 12.63 12.48
C LEU A 22 0.65 12.68 11.29
N GLN A 23 1.31 11.56 11.01
CA GLN A 23 2.08 11.43 9.78
C GLN A 23 1.10 11.69 8.65
N ALA A 24 1.28 12.82 7.96
CA ALA A 24 0.50 13.12 6.78
C ALA A 24 0.64 11.93 5.83
N ALA A 25 -0.48 11.41 5.35
CA ALA A 25 -0.48 10.32 4.39
C ALA A 25 0.38 10.75 3.19
N TRP A 26 1.45 10.01 2.94
CA TRP A 26 2.31 10.20 1.78
C TRP A 26 2.10 9.05 0.81
N PRO A 27 1.88 9.31 -0.49
CA PRO A 27 1.83 10.64 -1.13
C PRO A 27 0.61 11.46 -0.69
N PRO A 28 0.67 12.81 -0.77
CA PRO A 28 -0.45 13.68 -0.46
C PRO A 28 -1.63 13.38 -1.39
N GLU A 29 -2.85 13.68 -0.94
CA GLU A 29 -4.03 13.50 -1.77
C GLU A 29 -3.96 14.32 -3.06
N THR A 30 -4.56 13.79 -4.11
CA THR A 30 -4.70 14.42 -5.43
C THR A 30 -5.19 15.86 -5.30
N GLY A 31 -4.52 16.81 -5.97
CA GLY A 31 -4.92 18.22 -5.99
C GLY A 31 -4.60 19.00 -4.70
N SER A 32 -3.99 18.38 -3.69
CA SER A 32 -3.52 19.06 -2.49
C SER A 32 -2.46 20.11 -2.85
N LYS A 33 -2.67 21.35 -2.42
CA LYS A 33 -1.73 22.47 -2.61
C LYS A 33 -0.66 22.49 -1.52
N VAL A 34 0.11 21.41 -1.41
CA VAL A 34 1.22 21.30 -0.46
C VAL A 34 2.57 21.35 -1.18
N PRO A 35 3.60 21.99 -0.62
CA PRO A 35 4.93 22.04 -1.23
C PRO A 35 5.46 20.63 -1.52
N GLY A 36 5.99 20.43 -2.73
CA GLY A 36 6.52 19.14 -3.16
C GLY A 36 5.47 18.10 -3.57
N ASN A 37 4.17 18.44 -3.59
CA ASN A 37 3.17 17.54 -4.16
C ASN A 37 3.38 17.41 -5.67
N ALA A 38 3.51 16.17 -6.15
CA ALA A 38 3.62 15.91 -7.57
C ALA A 38 2.24 16.03 -8.25
N LEU A 39 2.24 16.41 -9.53
CA LEU A 39 1.05 16.30 -10.35
C LEU A 39 0.78 14.82 -10.65
N GLU A 40 -0.48 14.41 -10.50
CA GLU A 40 -0.90 13.12 -11.02
C GLU A 40 -0.89 13.14 -12.54
N TYR A 41 -0.25 12.15 -13.13
CA TYR A 41 -0.17 11.99 -14.57
C TYR A 41 -0.85 10.69 -15.00
N PRO A 42 -1.71 10.71 -16.04
CA PRO A 42 -2.37 9.50 -16.52
C PRO A 42 -1.36 8.42 -16.89
N THR A 43 -1.45 7.26 -16.22
CA THR A 43 -0.62 6.09 -16.51
C THR A 43 -1.44 5.08 -17.29
N LYS A 44 -0.95 4.66 -18.46
CA LYS A 44 -1.60 3.62 -19.26
C LYS A 44 -1.12 2.25 -18.81
N LEU A 45 -2.05 1.32 -18.67
CA LEU A 45 -1.79 -0.08 -18.36
C LEU A 45 -2.11 -0.93 -19.60
N ALA A 46 -1.11 -1.58 -20.19
CA ALA A 46 -1.31 -2.42 -21.36
C ALA A 46 -1.64 -3.86 -20.94
N ALA A 47 -2.74 -4.42 -21.43
CA ALA A 47 -3.11 -5.81 -21.14
C ALA A 47 -2.06 -6.78 -21.72
N VAL A 48 -1.73 -7.82 -20.96
CA VAL A 48 -0.76 -8.85 -21.37
C VAL A 48 -1.46 -10.17 -21.61
N ASP A 49 -1.31 -10.70 -22.82
CA ASP A 49 -1.91 -11.98 -23.25
C ASP A 49 -1.02 -13.18 -22.89
N THR A 50 -0.51 -13.20 -21.67
CA THR A 50 0.26 -14.35 -21.16
C THR A 50 -0.02 -14.55 -19.68
N SER A 51 -0.24 -15.80 -19.27
CA SER A 51 -0.49 -16.13 -17.87
C SER A 51 0.72 -15.82 -17.00
N LEU A 52 0.46 -15.49 -15.73
CA LEU A 52 1.49 -15.34 -14.71
C LEU A 52 2.41 -16.56 -14.67
N GLU A 53 1.84 -17.77 -14.70
CA GLU A 53 2.57 -19.03 -14.71
C GLU A 53 3.59 -19.09 -15.87
N LYS A 54 3.16 -18.81 -17.10
CA LYS A 54 4.07 -18.81 -18.27
C LYS A 54 5.16 -17.75 -18.16
N MET A 55 4.90 -16.62 -17.49
CA MET A 55 5.93 -15.60 -17.26
C MET A 55 6.96 -16.07 -16.24
N LEU A 56 6.51 -16.63 -15.11
CA LEU A 56 7.37 -17.19 -14.08
C LEU A 56 8.23 -18.35 -14.63
N ASN A 57 7.62 -19.28 -15.38
CA ASN A 57 8.33 -20.40 -16.01
C ASN A 57 9.39 -19.97 -17.03
N ARG A 58 9.31 -18.74 -17.56
CA ARG A 58 10.30 -18.16 -18.48
C ARG A 58 11.31 -17.25 -17.78
N GLY A 59 11.29 -17.18 -16.45
CA GLY A 59 12.26 -16.45 -15.65
C GLY A 59 11.83 -15.05 -15.20
N ALA A 60 10.56 -14.67 -15.33
CA ALA A 60 10.07 -13.46 -14.68
C ALA A 60 10.14 -13.62 -13.15
N THR A 61 10.50 -12.55 -12.44
CA THR A 61 10.68 -12.57 -10.99
C THR A 61 9.61 -11.76 -10.28
N VAL A 62 8.99 -12.32 -9.24
CA VAL A 62 8.13 -11.55 -8.33
C VAL A 62 9.01 -10.63 -7.50
N ILE A 63 8.76 -9.32 -7.58
CA ILE A 63 9.52 -8.30 -6.84
C ILE A 63 8.71 -7.64 -5.73
N SER A 64 7.39 -7.78 -5.76
CA SER A 64 6.51 -7.37 -4.66
C SER A 64 5.19 -8.14 -4.70
N SER A 65 4.51 -8.19 -3.56
CA SER A 65 3.18 -8.77 -3.42
C SER A 65 2.37 -8.04 -2.37
N SER A 66 1.06 -7.90 -2.61
CA SER A 66 0.11 -7.36 -1.65
C SER A 66 -1.24 -8.10 -1.75
N ILE A 67 -2.08 -7.94 -0.75
CA ILE A 67 -3.46 -8.43 -0.80
C ILE A 67 -4.37 -7.26 -1.18
N GLY A 68 -4.95 -7.32 -2.37
CA GLY A 68 -5.97 -6.37 -2.83
C GLY A 68 -7.38 -6.82 -2.46
N GLN A 69 -8.36 -5.96 -2.68
CA GLN A 69 -9.77 -6.27 -2.39
C GLN A 69 -10.28 -7.51 -3.14
N ASN A 70 -9.78 -7.77 -4.35
CA ASN A 70 -10.23 -8.84 -5.23
C ASN A 70 -9.29 -10.05 -5.29
N GLY A 71 -8.30 -10.11 -4.38
CA GLY A 71 -7.29 -11.16 -4.34
C GLY A 71 -5.87 -10.61 -4.31
N PRO A 72 -4.86 -11.52 -4.29
CA PRO A 72 -3.46 -11.12 -4.29
C PRO A 72 -3.09 -10.34 -5.55
N VAL A 73 -2.24 -9.33 -5.38
CA VAL A 73 -1.62 -8.58 -6.47
C VAL A 73 -0.11 -8.81 -6.38
N VAL A 74 0.51 -9.18 -7.49
CA VAL A 74 1.96 -9.35 -7.56
C VAL A 74 2.53 -8.40 -8.60
N THR A 75 3.68 -7.80 -8.29
CA THR A 75 4.48 -7.07 -9.29
C THR A 75 5.61 -7.97 -9.77
N LEU A 76 5.74 -8.10 -11.08
CA LEU A 76 6.80 -8.85 -11.73
C LEU A 76 7.81 -7.90 -12.36
N HIS A 77 9.06 -8.35 -12.38
CA HIS A 77 10.05 -7.90 -13.34
C HIS A 77 10.24 -9.00 -14.39
N ASP A 78 9.97 -8.67 -15.66
CA ASP A 78 10.16 -9.56 -16.82
C ASP A 78 11.05 -8.85 -17.83
N LYS A 79 12.32 -9.24 -17.86
CA LYS A 79 13.38 -8.62 -18.68
C LYS A 79 13.57 -7.13 -18.34
N ASN A 80 12.93 -6.24 -19.10
CA ASN A 80 13.00 -4.78 -18.93
C ASN A 80 11.61 -4.16 -18.66
N ARG A 81 10.62 -4.99 -18.33
CA ARG A 81 9.24 -4.55 -18.09
C ARG A 81 8.82 -4.84 -16.67
N TYR A 82 8.01 -3.94 -16.13
CA TYR A 82 7.31 -4.15 -14.87
C TYR A 82 5.85 -4.46 -15.16
N LEU A 83 5.36 -5.53 -14.53
CA LEU A 83 3.97 -5.96 -14.69
C LEU A 83 3.28 -6.01 -13.35
N VAL A 84 1.99 -5.68 -13.34
CA VAL A 84 1.11 -5.88 -12.20
C VAL A 84 0.11 -6.97 -12.58
N CYS A 85 0.10 -8.06 -11.82
CA CYS A 85 -0.77 -9.20 -12.04
C CYS A 85 -1.73 -9.36 -10.86
N LEU A 86 -3.03 -9.32 -11.15
CA LEU A 86 -4.09 -9.64 -10.21
C LEU A 86 -4.36 -11.15 -10.29
N LEU A 87 -4.25 -11.82 -9.16
CA LEU A 87 -4.57 -13.23 -9.01
C LEU A 87 -6.00 -13.40 -8.56
N ARG A 88 -6.76 -14.23 -9.28
CA ARG A 88 -8.08 -14.67 -8.85
C ARG A 88 -8.02 -16.15 -8.54
N GLY A 89 -8.25 -16.51 -7.28
CA GLY A 89 -8.32 -17.90 -6.85
C GLY A 89 -9.44 -18.66 -7.54
N ALA A 90 -9.35 -19.99 -7.51
CA ALA A 90 -10.49 -20.85 -7.82
C ALA A 90 -11.60 -20.55 -6.80
N GLY A 91 -12.81 -20.28 -7.30
CA GLY A 91 -13.96 -19.96 -6.46
C GLY A 91 -14.80 -21.20 -6.15
N THR A 92 -15.69 -21.08 -5.16
CA THR A 92 -16.73 -22.08 -4.86
C THR A 92 -18.06 -21.80 -5.57
N ALA A 93 -18.19 -20.64 -6.25
CA ALA A 93 -19.39 -20.24 -6.99
C ALA A 93 -19.17 -20.38 -8.51
N ALA A 94 -20.17 -21.02 -9.15
CA ALA A 94 -20.35 -21.29 -10.59
C ALA A 94 -19.11 -21.18 -11.49
N ASP A 95 -18.58 -22.35 -11.88
CA ASP A 95 -17.71 -22.63 -13.02
C ASP A 95 -16.27 -22.11 -12.99
N GLN A 96 -15.85 -21.36 -11.97
CA GLN A 96 -14.46 -20.90 -11.84
C GLN A 96 -13.59 -21.85 -11.00
N ASN A 97 -13.38 -23.08 -11.51
CA ASN A 97 -12.61 -24.13 -10.82
C ASN A 97 -11.08 -23.98 -10.96
N VAL A 98 -10.60 -22.99 -11.72
CA VAL A 98 -9.17 -22.79 -12.01
C VAL A 98 -8.76 -21.37 -11.63
N ALA A 99 -7.61 -21.24 -10.97
CA ALA A 99 -7.02 -19.93 -10.67
C ALA A 99 -6.64 -19.21 -11.96
N THR A 100 -6.92 -17.92 -12.04
CA THR A 100 -6.63 -17.09 -13.23
C THR A 100 -5.81 -15.87 -12.85
N SER A 101 -5.09 -15.30 -13.82
CA SER A 101 -4.31 -14.08 -13.65
C SER A 101 -4.73 -13.04 -14.68
N LYS A 102 -4.92 -11.78 -14.25
CA LYS A 102 -5.05 -10.62 -15.14
C LYS A 102 -3.81 -9.75 -14.98
N CYS A 103 -2.99 -9.65 -16.03
CA CYS A 103 -1.71 -8.96 -15.98
C CYS A 103 -1.68 -7.74 -16.89
N TYR A 104 -1.04 -6.68 -16.40
CA TYR A 104 -0.88 -5.42 -17.09
C TYR A 104 0.58 -4.97 -17.04
N ALA A 105 1.13 -4.52 -18.17
CA ALA A 105 2.45 -3.91 -18.24
C ALA A 105 2.37 -2.40 -17.94
N LEU A 106 3.35 -1.90 -17.20
CA LEU A 106 3.52 -0.48 -16.85
C LEU A 106 4.32 0.29 -17.93
N ASN A 107 5.00 -0.42 -18.84
CA ASN A 107 5.86 0.13 -19.89
C ASN A 107 5.95 -0.76 -21.13
#